data_AF-A0A2M6YLF8-F1
#
_entry.id   AF-A0A2M6YLF8-F1
#
_cell.length_a   1.000
_cell.length_b   1.000
_cell.length_c   1.000
_cell.angle_alpha   90.00
_cell.angle_beta   90.00
_cell.angle_gamma   90.00
#
_symmetry.space_group_name_H-M   'P 1'
#
loop_
_entity.id
_entity.type
_entity.pdbx_description
1 polymer ?
#
loop_
_entity_poly.entity_id
_entity_poly.type
_entity_poly.pdbx_seq_one_letter_code
_entity_poly.pdbx_strand_id
1 'polypeptide(L)' 'MQQWAWRLGMLVLAGVPAIVGGGVFWTLFGKWTGVIVWEVVLLFLISLIISKGDQRAKLEGPH' A
#
# COMPACT_ATOMS: atom_id res chain seq x y z
N MET A 1 7.77 8.09 -19.66
CA MET A 1 8.14 6.69 -19.32
C MET A 1 8.23 6.48 -17.80
N GLN A 2 8.91 7.34 -17.03
CA GLN A 2 9.06 7.26 -15.56
C GLN A 2 7.73 7.11 -14.75
N GLN A 3 6.66 7.82 -15.12
CA GLN A 3 5.41 7.79 -14.35
C GLN A 3 4.68 6.43 -14.33
N TRP A 4 4.87 5.60 -15.36
CA TRP A 4 4.25 4.28 -15.43
C TRP A 4 4.91 3.27 -14.48
N ALA A 5 6.24 3.34 -14.34
CA ALA A 5 6.97 2.50 -13.39
C ALA A 5 6.55 2.78 -11.94
N TRP A 6 6.37 4.06 -11.58
CA TRP A 6 5.88 4.44 -10.26
C TRP A 6 4.44 3.95 -9.98
N ARG A 7 3.53 4.16 -10.94
CA ARG A 7 2.13 3.72 -10.80
C ARG A 7 2.00 2.20 -10.69
N LEU A 8 2.74 1.45 -11.50
CA LEU A 8 2.74 -0.01 -11.43
C LEU A 8 3.39 -0.52 -10.14
N GLY A 9 4.49 0.10 -9.70
CA GLY A 9 5.13 -0.21 -8.43
C GLY A 9 4.18 -0.03 -7.24
N MET A 10 3.40 1.06 -7.22
CA MET A 10 2.39 1.30 -6.19
C MET A 10 1.25 0.30 -6.22
N LEU A 11 0.82 -0.14 -7.41
CA LEU A 11 -0.21 -1.16 -7.58
C LEU A 11 0.23 -2.51 -6.99
N VAL A 12 1.48 -2.89 -7.22
CA VAL A 12 2.06 -4.12 -6.64
C VAL A 12 2.26 -3.99 -5.14
N LEU A 13 2.82 -2.85 -4.67
CA LEU A 13 3.03 -2.56 -3.25
C LEU A 13 1.72 -2.55 -2.45
N ALA A 14 0.61 -2.15 -3.05
CA ALA A 14 -0.70 -2.18 -2.41
C ALA A 14 -1.38 -3.55 -2.54
N GLY A 15 -1.41 -4.11 -3.75
CA GLY A 15 -2.21 -5.29 -4.07
C GLY A 15 -1.67 -6.59 -3.47
N VAL A 16 -0.35 -6.79 -3.50
CA VAL A 16 0.26 -8.03 -2.97
C VAL A 16 -0.01 -8.20 -1.47
N PRO A 17 0.29 -7.22 -0.60
CA PRO A 17 0.04 -7.37 0.83
C PRO A 17 -1.45 -7.29 1.22
N ALA A 18 -2.33 -6.73 0.38
CA ALA A 18 -3.78 -6.87 0.59
C ALA A 18 -4.22 -8.33 0.43
N ILE A 19 -3.86 -8.96 -0.69
CA ILE A 19 -4.27 -10.35 -0.99
C ILE A 19 -3.57 -11.35 -0.07
N VAL A 20 -2.24 -11.29 -0.01
CA VAL A 20 -1.43 -12.25 0.76
C VAL A 20 -1.57 -11.99 2.26
N GLY A 21 -1.53 -10.74 2.69
CA GLY A 21 -1.66 -10.40 4.09
C GLY A 21 -3.05 -10.70 4.64
N GLY A 22 -4.12 -10.42 3.88
CA GLY A 22 -5.48 -10.84 4.26
C GLY A 22 -5.59 -12.36 4.44
N GLY A 23 -5.00 -13.14 3.52
CA GLY A 23 -4.92 -14.60 3.64
C GLY A 23 -4.15 -15.08 4.87
N VAL A 24 -3.00 -14.47 5.19
CA VAL A 24 -2.20 -14.81 6.38
C VAL A 24 -2.96 -14.49 7.67
N PHE A 25 -3.62 -13.34 7.75
CA PHE A 25 -4.41 -12.98 8.94
C PHE A 25 -5.65 -13.88 9.10
N TRP A 26 -6.25 -14.32 7.99
CA TRP A 26 -7.33 -15.30 8.04
C TRP A 26 -6.86 -16.65 8.58
N THR A 27 -5.72 -17.17 8.10
CA THR A 27 -5.21 -18.49 8.53
C THR A 27 -4.73 -18.49 9.97
N LEU A 28 -4.17 -17.37 10.48
CA LEU A 28 -3.68 -17.27 11.85
C LEU A 28 -4.80 -17.10 12.88
N PHE A 29 -5.81 -16.28 12.59
CA PHE A 29 -6.83 -15.91 13.58
C PHE A 29 -8.17 -16.61 13.36
N GLY A 30 -8.44 -17.14 12.17
CA GLY A 30 -9.72 -17.77 11.81
C GLY A 30 -10.94 -16.84 11.91
N LYS A 31 -10.70 -15.52 12.01
CA LYS A 31 -11.73 -14.50 12.29
C LYS A 31 -11.58 -13.33 11.33
N TRP A 32 -12.72 -12.89 10.79
CA TRP A 32 -12.80 -11.71 9.91
C TRP A 32 -12.27 -10.43 10.59
N THR A 33 -12.38 -10.33 11.91
CA THR A 33 -11.83 -9.19 12.67
C THR A 33 -10.33 -9.00 12.43
N GLY A 34 -9.54 -10.09 12.37
CA GLY A 34 -8.10 -10.00 12.15
C GLY A 34 -7.76 -9.49 10.74
N VAL A 35 -8.52 -9.97 9.74
CA VAL A 35 -8.39 -9.51 8.34
C VAL A 35 -8.73 -8.03 8.23
N ILE A 36 -9.83 -7.58 8.84
CA ILE A 36 -10.25 -6.17 8.82
C ILE A 36 -9.21 -5.27 9.47
N VAL A 37 -8.65 -5.67 10.63
CA VAL A 37 -7.60 -4.90 11.31
C VAL A 37 -6.36 -4.79 10.41
N TRP A 38 -5.95 -5.88 9.76
CA TRP A 38 -4.85 -5.87 8.81
C TRP A 38 -5.09 -4.92 7.64
N GLU A 39 -6.25 -4.98 6.99
CA GLU A 39 -6.62 -4.11 5.87
C GLU A 39 -6.60 -2.63 6.26
N VAL A 40 -7.09 -2.28 7.46
CA VAL A 40 -7.06 -0.89 7.97
C VAL A 40 -5.62 -0.41 8.15
N VAL A 41 -4.74 -1.24 8.73
CA VAL A 41 -3.32 -0.91 8.88
C VAL A 41 -2.66 -0.75 7.51
N LEU A 42 -2.95 -1.65 6.56
CA LEU A 42 -2.41 -1.61 5.21
C LEU A 42 -2.78 -0.32 4.49
N LEU A 43 -4.06 0.07 4.50
CA LEU A 43 -4.54 1.30 3.90
C LEU A 43 -3.86 2.53 4.51
N PHE A 44 -3.62 2.51 5.83
CA PHE A 44 -2.91 3.60 6.51
C PHE A 44 -1.45 3.70 6.07
N LEU A 45 -0.75 2.56 5.95
CA LEU A 45 0.63 2.50 5.46
C LEU A 45 0.74 2.99 4.02
N ILE A 46 -0.17 2.55 3.14
CA ILE A 46 -0.19 3.00 1.74
C ILE A 46 -0.47 4.51 1.66
N SER A 47 -1.41 5.02 2.46
CA SER A 47 -1.72 6.45 2.53
C SER A 47 -0.49 7.28 2.97
N LEU A 48 0.26 6.78 3.97
CA LEU A 48 1.53 7.39 4.39
C LEU A 48 2.60 7.37 3.28
N ILE A 49 2.74 6.26 2.58
CA ILE A 49 3.70 6.12 1.47
C ILE A 49 3.32 7.07 0.32
N ILE A 50 2.04 7.16 -0.03
CA ILE A 50 1.54 8.10 -1.04
C ILE A 50 1.82 9.55 -0.61
N SER A 51 1.50 9.91 0.63
CA SER A 51 1.73 11.26 1.15
C SER A 51 3.21 11.64 1.11
N LYS A 52 4.11 10.71 1.45
CA LYS A 52 5.56 10.91 1.39
C LYS A 52 6.09 10.92 -0.05
N GLY A 53 5.51 10.12 -0.94
CA GLY A 53 5.86 10.09 -2.36
C GLY A 53 5.45 11.37 -3.10
N ASP A 54 4.30 11.96 -2.75
CA ASP A 54 3.82 13.23 -3.30
C ASP A 54 4.75 14.40 -2.95
N GLN A 55 5.25 14.43 -1.71
CA GLN A 55 6.22 15.44 -1.27
C GLN A 55 7.55 15.37 -2.07
N ARG A 56 8.00 14.17 -2.44
CA ARG A 56 9.22 13.97 -3.26
C ARG A 56 9.01 14.46 -4.69
N ALA A 57 7.88 14.13 -5.30
CA ALA A 57 7.54 14.58 -6.65
C ALA A 57 7.41 16.11 -6.75
N LYS A 58 6.95 16.77 -5.67
CA LYS A 58 6.83 18.23 -5.61
C LYS A 58 8.18 18.95 -5.46
N LEU A 59 9.20 18.30 -4.88
CA LEU A 59 10.54 18.85 -4.71
C LEU A 59 11.43 18.71 -5.96
N GLU A 60 11.08 17.80 -6.87
CA GLU A 60 11.77 17.59 -8.15
C GLU A 60 11.10 18.34 -9.33
N GLY A 61 10.15 19.24 -9.02
CA GLY A 61 9.51 20.13 -9.99
C GLY A 61 10.49 21.17 -10.58
N PRO A 62 10.32 21.56 -11.85
CA PRO A 62 11.33 22.23 -12.63
C PRO A 62 11.60 23.66 -12.15
N HIS A 63 12.84 23.92 -11.75
CA HIS A 63 13.53 25.18 -12.00
C HIS A 63 14.44 24.99 -13.21
#